data_AF-A0A839T3Z0-F1
#
_entry.id   AF-A0A839T3Z0-F1
#
_cell.length_a   1.000
_cell.length_b   1.000
_cell.length_c   1.000
_cell.angle_alpha   90.00
_cell.angle_beta   90.00
_cell.angle_gamma   90.00
#
_symmetry.space_group_name_H-M   'P 1'
#
loop_
_entity.id
_entity.type
_entity.pdbx_description
1 polymer ?
#
loop_
_entity_poly.entity_id
_entity_poly.type
_entity_poly.pdbx_seq_one_letter_code
_entity_poly.pdbx_strand_id
1 'polypeptide(L)'
;MASLANGDRLFRVALVAGEASGDILGAGLMQALKKHHPHIEFIGIGGPRMQAQGLDSYFPQERLAVMGLVEVLGRLPELILRRHRLLNTLIESRPDVFIGIDAPDFNLGLELRLRKAGIRTVHYVSPSVWAWRQKRVFTIRDACDMMLTLLPFEARFYEEHRVPVRFVGHPLADIIPLEADRQAARGALNLPQDQLVVALMPGSRGGEVARLGELFFEAARLLRANRPNVRFIVPCANQARRQQLEQMLIGKDDLPLTLFDGRSHEVLAACDAVLIASGTATLEAMLYKRPMVVAYRVSPMTYRIAKRLVKTPFFSLPNLLAGRMLVPELIQDDATPQAMFELLSPLLEKGELQTASFAAMHKALRCNASERAADVVLHVAGIA
;
A
#
# COMPACT_ATOMS: atom_id res chain seq x y z
N MET A 1 -14.25 0.61 38.90
CA MET A 1 -13.42 -0.60 38.96
C MET A 1 -14.35 -1.80 39.09
N ALA A 2 -14.77 -2.38 37.96
CA ALA A 2 -15.49 -3.64 37.97
C ALA A 2 -14.45 -4.75 38.17
N SER A 3 -14.65 -5.56 39.21
CA SER A 3 -13.82 -6.71 39.54
C SER A 3 -13.85 -7.71 38.39
N LEU A 4 -12.69 -7.98 37.79
CA LEU A 4 -12.50 -9.12 36.91
C LEU A 4 -12.77 -10.38 37.75
N ALA A 5 -13.82 -11.11 37.40
CA ALA A 5 -14.11 -12.39 38.03
C ALA A 5 -12.98 -13.38 37.70
N ASN A 6 -12.63 -14.17 38.72
CA ASN A 6 -11.64 -15.26 38.74
C ASN A 6 -11.44 -15.97 37.38
N GLY A 7 -10.31 -15.73 36.70
CA GLY A 7 -9.81 -16.58 35.61
C GLY A 7 -9.37 -15.86 34.32
N ASP A 8 -9.86 -14.67 34.02
CA ASP A 8 -9.54 -13.99 32.76
C ASP A 8 -8.19 -13.28 32.83
N ARG A 9 -7.12 -14.00 32.43
CA ARG A 9 -5.83 -13.39 32.09
C ARG A 9 -6.07 -12.30 31.05
N LEU A 10 -5.65 -11.07 31.35
CA LEU A 10 -5.69 -9.95 30.43
C LEU A 10 -4.94 -10.31 29.13
N PHE A 11 -5.66 -10.37 28.01
CA PHE A 11 -5.05 -10.63 26.71
C PHE A 11 -4.25 -9.40 26.27
N ARG A 12 -2.93 -9.57 26.15
CA ARG A 12 -2.00 -8.48 25.84
C ARG A 12 -1.36 -8.70 24.47
N VAL A 13 -1.58 -7.76 23.57
CA VAL A 13 -1.03 -7.78 22.21
C VAL A 13 -0.03 -6.65 22.04
N ALA A 14 1.18 -7.01 21.61
CA ALA A 14 2.18 -6.03 21.23
C ALA A 14 2.15 -5.77 19.73
N LEU A 15 2.08 -4.52 19.28
CA LEU A 15 2.09 -4.15 17.86
C LEU A 15 3.17 -3.12 17.54
N VAL A 16 3.80 -3.23 16.38
CA VAL A 16 4.76 -2.23 15.88
C VAL A 16 4.48 -1.90 14.42
N ALA A 17 4.02 -0.67 14.18
CA ALA A 17 3.89 -0.08 12.85
C ALA A 17 4.99 0.98 12.62
N GLY A 18 5.69 0.90 11.49
CA GLY A 18 6.76 1.84 11.14
C GLY A 18 6.32 3.05 10.30
N GLU A 19 5.18 2.96 9.61
CA GLU A 19 4.69 3.97 8.66
C GLU A 19 3.18 4.17 8.72
N ALA A 20 2.67 5.29 8.19
CA ALA A 20 1.24 5.62 8.23
C ALA A 20 0.32 4.55 7.59
N SER A 21 0.81 3.80 6.60
CA SER A 21 0.12 2.64 6.04
C SER A 21 -0.06 1.53 7.08
N GLY A 22 1.01 1.21 7.83
CA GLY A 22 0.96 0.25 8.93
C GLY A 22 0.06 0.69 10.08
N ASP A 23 -0.04 1.99 10.36
CA ASP A 23 -0.96 2.54 11.37
C ASP A 23 -2.43 2.29 11.00
N ILE A 24 -2.79 2.41 9.72
CA ILE A 24 -4.14 2.07 9.23
C ILE A 24 -4.44 0.59 9.44
N LEU A 25 -3.50 -0.28 9.04
CA LEU A 25 -3.64 -1.73 9.16
C LEU A 25 -3.75 -2.16 10.63
N GLY A 26 -2.88 -1.63 11.48
CA GLY A 26 -2.85 -1.88 12.91
C GLY A 26 -4.15 -1.44 13.58
N ALA A 27 -4.65 -0.24 13.27
CA ALA A 27 -5.91 0.25 13.83
C ALA A 27 -7.10 -0.64 13.44
N GLY A 28 -7.19 -1.08 12.17
CA GLY A 28 -8.22 -2.00 11.72
C GLY A 28 -8.16 -3.35 12.44
N LEU A 29 -6.96 -3.91 12.59
CA LEU A 29 -6.73 -5.15 13.34
C LEU A 29 -7.09 -5.01 14.83
N MET A 30 -6.67 -3.93 15.49
CA MET A 30 -7.00 -3.66 16.88
C MET A 30 -8.51 -3.54 17.10
N GLN A 31 -9.21 -2.87 16.17
CA GLN A 31 -10.67 -2.76 16.21
C GLN A 31 -11.33 -4.14 16.09
N ALA A 32 -10.86 -4.99 15.18
CA ALA A 32 -11.37 -6.36 15.05
C ALA A 32 -11.12 -7.18 16.31
N LEU A 33 -9.88 -7.18 16.85
CA LEU A 33 -9.53 -7.89 18.08
C LEU A 33 -10.39 -7.46 19.29
N LYS A 34 -10.70 -6.17 19.42
CA LYS A 34 -11.58 -5.65 20.48
C LYS A 34 -13.00 -6.20 20.43
N LYS A 35 -13.51 -6.57 19.25
CA LYS A 35 -14.84 -7.19 19.13
C LYS A 35 -14.89 -8.55 19.83
N HIS A 36 -13.78 -9.28 19.82
CA HIS A 36 -13.65 -10.58 20.48
C HIS A 36 -13.24 -10.44 21.95
N HIS A 37 -12.33 -9.52 22.26
CA HIS A 37 -11.83 -9.28 23.61
C HIS A 37 -11.93 -7.79 23.97
N PRO A 38 -13.05 -7.33 24.57
CA PRO A 38 -13.28 -5.92 24.89
C PRO A 38 -12.26 -5.33 25.89
N HIS A 39 -11.65 -6.17 26.71
CA HIS A 39 -10.65 -5.78 27.71
C HIS A 39 -9.20 -6.02 27.27
N ILE A 40 -8.96 -6.24 25.97
CA ILE A 40 -7.60 -6.42 25.42
C ILE A 40 -6.69 -5.22 25.72
N GLU A 41 -5.44 -5.49 26.06
CA GLU A 41 -4.40 -4.48 26.26
C GLU A 41 -3.49 -4.43 25.02
N PHE A 42 -3.27 -3.23 24.49
CA PHE A 42 -2.38 -3.00 23.37
C PHE A 42 -1.16 -2.19 23.80
N ILE A 43 0.02 -2.72 23.51
CA ILE A 43 1.30 -2.06 23.79
C ILE A 43 2.18 -2.01 22.53
N GLY A 44 3.11 -1.06 22.45
CA GLY A 44 4.15 -1.07 21.41
C GLY A 44 4.35 0.27 20.72
N ILE A 45 4.31 0.28 19.39
CA ILE A 45 4.55 1.49 18.58
C ILE A 45 3.51 1.59 17.49
N GLY A 46 2.82 2.72 17.45
CA GLY A 46 1.80 2.99 16.44
C GLY A 46 1.52 4.49 16.32
N GLY A 47 0.87 4.84 15.23
CA GLY A 47 0.52 6.22 14.93
C GLY A 47 -0.78 6.65 15.59
N PRO A 48 -1.31 7.81 15.16
CA PRO A 48 -2.55 8.37 15.71
C PRO A 48 -3.75 7.43 15.61
N ARG A 49 -3.86 6.59 14.57
CA ARG A 49 -5.02 5.70 14.41
C ARG A 49 -4.97 4.53 15.39
N MET A 50 -3.80 3.91 15.58
CA MET A 50 -3.62 2.87 16.60
C MET A 50 -3.75 3.44 18.01
N GLN A 51 -3.22 4.64 18.28
CA GLN A 51 -3.41 5.32 19.56
C GLN A 51 -4.89 5.60 19.85
N ALA A 52 -5.68 6.00 18.85
CA ALA A 52 -7.13 6.14 18.98
C ALA A 52 -7.84 4.81 19.28
N GLN A 53 -7.22 3.67 18.94
CA GLN A 53 -7.66 2.34 19.35
C GLN A 53 -7.09 1.92 20.72
N GLY A 54 -6.49 2.81 21.49
CA GLY A 54 -6.00 2.54 22.85
C GLY A 54 -4.61 1.90 22.93
N LEU A 55 -3.81 2.01 21.86
CA LEU A 55 -2.39 1.65 21.93
C LEU A 55 -1.64 2.69 22.77
N ASP A 56 -0.94 2.23 23.81
CA ASP A 56 0.09 3.04 24.46
C ASP A 56 1.40 2.95 23.66
N SER A 57 1.71 4.01 22.89
CA SER A 57 2.87 4.04 22.00
C SER A 57 4.12 4.50 22.76
N TYR A 58 5.11 3.62 22.88
CA TYR A 58 6.34 3.90 23.63
C TYR A 58 7.21 5.01 23.05
N PHE A 59 7.05 5.32 21.76
CA PHE A 59 7.63 6.51 21.13
C PHE A 59 6.89 6.88 19.83
N PRO A 60 7.07 8.12 19.32
CA PRO A 60 6.41 8.55 18.09
C PRO A 60 6.80 7.69 16.88
N GLN A 61 5.80 7.26 16.12
CA GLN A 61 5.95 6.40 14.95
C GLN A 61 6.87 7.02 13.88
N GLU A 62 6.81 8.34 13.72
CA GLU A 62 7.58 9.12 12.75
C GLU A 62 9.10 8.93 12.94
N ARG A 63 9.52 8.49 14.13
CA ARG A 63 10.93 8.18 14.39
C ARG A 63 11.39 6.84 13.83
N LEU A 64 10.49 5.95 13.44
CA LEU A 64 10.78 4.73 12.68
C LEU A 64 10.74 4.95 11.16
N ALA A 65 9.93 5.90 10.70
CA ALA A 65 9.78 6.26 9.28
C ALA A 65 11.01 7.02 8.78
N VAL A 66 12.14 6.34 8.58
CA VAL A 66 13.34 6.97 8.00
C VAL A 66 13.41 6.67 6.51
N MET A 67 13.15 7.68 5.68
CA MET A 67 13.27 7.59 4.23
C MET A 67 14.56 8.25 3.73
N GLY A 68 15.49 7.44 3.20
CA GLY A 68 16.70 7.93 2.52
C GLY A 68 18.01 7.51 3.20
N LEU A 69 19.01 7.13 2.39
CA LEU A 69 20.29 6.57 2.88
C LEU A 69 21.05 7.51 3.83
N VAL A 70 20.98 8.83 3.63
CA VAL A 70 21.73 9.83 4.42
C VAL A 70 21.06 10.11 5.76
N GLU A 71 19.72 10.23 5.79
CA GLU A 71 18.95 10.41 7.02
C GLU A 71 18.96 9.15 7.90
N VAL A 72 19.00 7.96 7.27
CA VAL A 72 19.16 6.67 7.95
C VAL A 72 20.48 6.60 8.71
N LEU A 73 21.61 7.02 8.11
CA LEU A 73 22.93 6.88 8.74
C LEU A 73 23.09 7.73 10.00
N GLY A 74 22.55 8.96 10.02
CA GLY A 74 22.60 9.83 11.20
C GLY A 74 21.73 9.34 12.37
N ARG A 75 20.65 8.60 12.09
CA ARG A 75 19.70 8.11 13.11
C ARG A 75 19.83 6.63 13.42
N LEU A 76 20.71 5.91 12.73
CA LEU A 76 20.90 4.47 12.92
C LEU A 76 21.27 4.08 14.37
N PRO A 77 22.18 4.79 15.07
CA PRO A 77 22.50 4.45 16.46
C PRO A 77 21.29 4.59 17.39
N GLU A 78 20.51 5.66 17.20
CA GLU A 78 19.28 5.93 17.96
C GLU A 78 18.21 4.85 17.72
N LEU A 79 18.02 4.43 16.47
CA LEU A 79 17.11 3.35 16.09
C LEU A 79 17.52 2.01 16.73
N ILE A 80 18.82 1.69 16.70
CA ILE A 80 19.34 0.46 17.32
C ILE A 80 19.10 0.48 18.83
N LEU A 81 19.39 1.61 19.50
CA LEU A 81 19.19 1.76 20.94
C LEU A 81 17.71 1.61 21.30
N ARG A 82 16.82 2.26 20.56
CA ARG A 82 15.37 2.14 20.77
C ARG A 82 14.86 0.74 20.55
N ARG A 83 15.34 0.04 19.52
CA ARG A 83 14.96 -1.34 19.27
C ARG A 83 15.40 -2.26 20.40
N HIS A 84 16.58 -2.05 20.98
CA HIS A 84 17.02 -2.80 22.16
C HIS A 84 16.15 -2.51 23.38
N ARG A 85 15.82 -1.24 23.64
CA ARG A 85 14.92 -0.87 24.74
C ARG A 85 13.54 -1.50 24.56
N LEU A 86 12.95 -1.37 23.37
CA LEU A 86 11.67 -1.99 23.04
C LEU A 86 11.70 -3.50 23.26
N LEU A 87 12.75 -4.18 22.76
CA LEU A 87 12.91 -5.62 22.94
C LEU A 87 12.86 -6.01 24.42
N ASN A 88 13.62 -5.31 25.28
CA ASN A 88 13.65 -5.61 26.71
C ASN A 88 12.27 -5.38 27.35
N THR A 89 11.62 -4.26 27.06
CA THR A 89 10.27 -3.95 27.56
C THR A 89 9.24 -5.00 27.11
N LEU A 90 9.32 -5.49 25.87
CA LEU A 90 8.42 -6.53 25.37
C LEU A 90 8.70 -7.90 26.00
N ILE A 91 9.96 -8.23 26.26
CA ILE A 91 10.32 -9.45 27.00
C ILE A 91 9.81 -9.38 28.45
N GLU A 92 9.96 -8.23 29.11
CA GLU A 92 9.49 -8.02 30.49
C GLU A 92 7.97 -8.06 30.61
N SER A 93 7.25 -7.44 29.67
CA SER A 93 5.79 -7.39 29.64
C SER A 93 5.12 -8.70 29.21
N ARG A 94 5.86 -9.61 28.56
CA ARG A 94 5.42 -10.94 28.09
C ARG A 94 4.03 -10.93 27.42
N PRO A 95 3.85 -10.19 26.31
CA PRO A 95 2.60 -10.20 25.56
C PRO A 95 2.27 -11.62 25.09
N ASP A 96 0.98 -11.92 24.93
CA ASP A 96 0.51 -13.19 24.37
C ASP A 96 0.98 -13.39 22.92
N VAL A 97 1.06 -12.28 22.17
CA VAL A 97 1.52 -12.26 20.78
C VAL A 97 2.11 -10.89 20.45
N PHE A 98 3.18 -10.91 19.65
CA PHE A 98 3.77 -9.73 19.03
C PHE A 98 3.40 -9.69 17.54
N ILE A 99 3.04 -8.51 17.03
CA ILE A 99 2.63 -8.28 15.65
C ILE A 99 3.49 -7.18 15.03
N GLY A 100 4.42 -7.57 14.16
CA GLY A 100 5.16 -6.62 13.34
C GLY A 100 4.35 -6.25 12.10
N ILE A 101 3.98 -4.98 11.95
CA ILE A 101 3.20 -4.49 10.81
C ILE A 101 4.12 -3.76 9.85
N ASP A 102 4.32 -4.35 8.68
CA ASP A 102 5.26 -3.87 7.66
C ASP A 102 6.67 -3.62 8.27
N ALA A 103 7.44 -2.68 7.71
CA ALA A 103 8.77 -2.26 8.21
C ALA A 103 9.70 -3.46 8.50
N PRO A 104 9.90 -4.38 7.54
CA PRO A 104 10.54 -5.67 7.77
C PRO A 104 12.01 -5.56 8.23
N ASP A 105 12.70 -4.47 7.92
CA ASP A 105 14.08 -4.22 8.36
C ASP A 105 14.16 -3.94 9.88
N PHE A 106 13.08 -3.40 10.45
CA PHE A 106 12.93 -3.22 11.90
C PHE A 106 12.33 -4.45 12.56
N ASN A 107 11.17 -4.90 12.06
CA ASN A 107 10.30 -5.88 12.71
C ASN A 107 10.85 -7.30 12.67
N LEU A 108 11.35 -7.81 11.54
CA LEU A 108 11.79 -9.23 11.46
C LEU A 108 12.89 -9.59 12.46
N GLY A 109 13.81 -8.66 12.71
CA GLY A 109 14.87 -8.93 13.68
C GLY A 109 14.44 -8.69 15.13
N LEU A 110 13.35 -7.97 15.38
CA LEU A 110 12.71 -7.89 16.70
C LEU A 110 11.94 -9.19 16.97
N GLU A 111 11.12 -9.61 16.00
CA GLU A 111 10.38 -10.88 15.99
C GLU A 111 11.28 -12.08 16.27
N LEU A 112 12.39 -12.21 15.54
CA LEU A 112 13.34 -13.31 15.76
C LEU A 112 13.84 -13.39 17.21
N ARG A 113 14.07 -12.24 17.85
CA ARG A 113 14.55 -12.19 19.24
C ARG A 113 13.43 -12.47 20.25
N LEU A 114 12.23 -11.94 20.00
CA LEU A 114 11.05 -12.21 20.83
C LEU A 114 10.63 -13.69 20.76
N ARG A 115 10.66 -14.27 19.57
CA ARG A 115 10.39 -15.70 19.36
C ARG A 115 11.37 -16.59 20.11
N LYS A 116 12.66 -16.25 20.08
CA LYS A 116 13.70 -16.93 20.89
C LYS A 116 13.47 -16.78 22.41
N ALA A 117 12.80 -15.71 22.84
CA ALA A 117 12.39 -15.52 24.23
C ALA A 117 11.03 -16.20 24.57
N GLY A 118 10.45 -16.95 23.63
CA GLY A 118 9.20 -17.69 23.83
C GLY A 118 7.92 -16.88 23.61
N ILE A 119 8.00 -15.68 23.04
CA ILE A 119 6.83 -14.87 22.65
C ILE A 119 6.42 -15.22 21.23
N ARG A 120 5.13 -15.46 21.00
CA ARG A 120 4.62 -15.78 19.66
C ARG A 120 4.64 -14.56 18.76
N THR A 121 4.99 -14.75 17.49
CA THR A 121 5.20 -13.62 16.56
C THR A 121 4.38 -13.78 15.28
N VAL A 122 3.69 -12.71 14.91
CA VAL A 122 2.96 -12.58 13.64
C VAL A 122 3.60 -11.44 12.86
N HIS A 123 3.87 -11.66 11.56
CA HIS A 123 4.27 -10.59 10.66
C HIS A 123 3.09 -10.24 9.76
N TYR A 124 2.65 -8.99 9.78
CA TYR A 124 1.53 -8.50 8.99
C TYR A 124 2.03 -7.60 7.85
N VAL A 125 1.67 -7.97 6.62
CA VAL A 125 2.17 -7.45 5.34
C VAL A 125 3.45 -8.16 4.91
N SER A 126 3.38 -8.85 3.77
CA SER A 126 4.54 -9.50 3.20
C SER A 126 5.60 -8.46 2.81
N PRO A 127 6.85 -8.58 3.28
CA PRO A 127 7.93 -7.89 2.60
C PRO A 127 8.01 -8.40 1.15
N SER A 128 8.27 -7.55 0.16
CA SER A 128 8.30 -7.97 -1.26
C SER A 128 9.53 -8.83 -1.63
N VAL A 129 9.96 -9.75 -0.75
CA VAL A 129 11.13 -10.63 -0.90
C VAL A 129 11.02 -11.54 -2.11
N TRP A 130 9.79 -11.88 -2.49
CA TRP A 130 9.47 -12.65 -3.70
C TRP A 130 10.02 -11.98 -4.96
N ALA A 131 10.05 -10.65 -5.00
CA ALA A 131 10.47 -9.90 -6.19
C ALA A 131 11.99 -9.80 -6.34
N TRP A 132 12.77 -9.76 -5.24
CA TRP A 132 14.20 -9.36 -5.33
C TRP A 132 15.15 -9.90 -4.24
N ARG A 133 14.65 -10.49 -3.15
CA ARG A 133 15.45 -10.95 -1.99
C ARG A 133 14.99 -12.29 -1.43
N GLN A 134 14.82 -13.29 -2.30
CA GLN A 134 14.26 -14.59 -1.93
C GLN A 134 14.98 -15.27 -0.76
N LYS A 135 16.31 -15.09 -0.59
CA LYS A 135 17.05 -15.62 0.58
C LYS A 135 16.54 -15.13 1.94
N ARG A 136 15.89 -13.96 2.00
CA ARG A 136 15.30 -13.41 3.23
C ARG A 136 14.12 -14.25 3.73
N VAL A 137 13.55 -15.12 2.90
CA VAL A 137 12.48 -16.04 3.31
C VAL A 137 12.88 -16.93 4.48
N PHE A 138 14.16 -17.32 4.57
CA PHE A 138 14.67 -18.10 5.71
C PHE A 138 14.66 -17.30 7.01
N THR A 139 15.05 -16.03 6.95
CA THR A 139 14.96 -15.13 8.10
C THR A 139 13.51 -14.95 8.55
N ILE A 140 12.57 -14.80 7.59
CA ILE A 140 11.14 -14.67 7.89
C ILE A 140 10.63 -15.94 8.57
N ARG A 141 10.94 -17.12 8.02
CA ARG A 141 10.58 -18.42 8.59
C ARG A 141 11.03 -18.58 10.05
N ASP A 142 12.23 -18.10 10.35
CA ASP A 142 12.81 -18.21 11.68
C ASP A 142 12.25 -17.12 12.61
N ALA A 143 11.77 -15.99 12.07
CA ALA A 143 11.28 -14.84 12.82
C ALA A 143 9.79 -14.88 13.19
N CYS A 144 8.92 -15.33 12.28
CA CYS A 144 7.47 -15.32 12.47
C CYS A 144 6.88 -16.73 12.64
N ASP A 145 5.95 -16.89 13.59
CA ASP A 145 5.09 -18.08 13.69
C ASP A 145 3.96 -18.06 12.67
N MET A 146 3.57 -16.88 12.19
CA MET A 146 2.60 -16.73 11.10
C MET A 146 2.86 -15.46 10.29
N MET A 147 2.85 -15.58 8.96
CA MET A 147 2.84 -14.47 8.01
C MET A 147 1.40 -14.16 7.58
N LEU A 148 0.97 -12.89 7.62
CA LEU A 148 -0.30 -12.43 7.06
C LEU A 148 -0.03 -11.64 5.78
N THR A 149 -0.48 -12.17 4.64
CA THR A 149 -0.29 -11.53 3.34
C THR A 149 -1.56 -10.83 2.86
N LEU A 150 -1.38 -9.72 2.15
CA LEU A 150 -2.49 -8.96 1.60
C LEU A 150 -2.86 -9.41 0.19
N LEU A 151 -1.96 -10.12 -0.50
CA LEU A 151 -2.13 -10.57 -1.87
C LEU A 151 -1.96 -12.10 -1.96
N PRO A 152 -2.73 -12.77 -2.83
CA PRO A 152 -2.74 -14.23 -2.92
C PRO A 152 -1.42 -14.82 -3.44
N PHE A 153 -0.75 -14.13 -4.38
CA PHE A 153 0.54 -14.61 -4.90
C PHE A 153 1.66 -14.55 -3.85
N GLU A 154 1.57 -13.63 -2.88
CA GLU A 154 2.50 -13.57 -1.75
C GLU A 154 2.34 -14.79 -0.86
N ALA A 155 1.11 -15.19 -0.56
CA ALA A 155 0.84 -16.40 0.23
C ALA A 155 1.42 -17.64 -0.45
N ARG A 156 1.17 -17.82 -1.76
CA ARG A 156 1.74 -18.92 -2.55
C ARG A 156 3.26 -18.99 -2.44
N PHE A 157 3.94 -17.85 -2.55
CA PHE A 157 5.40 -17.78 -2.40
C PHE A 157 5.86 -18.33 -1.04
N TYR A 158 5.19 -17.98 0.06
CA TYR A 158 5.55 -18.49 1.39
C TYR A 158 5.18 -19.96 1.59
N GLU A 159 4.05 -20.42 1.04
CA GLU A 159 3.65 -21.83 1.05
C GLU A 159 4.71 -22.72 0.37
N GLU A 160 5.20 -22.30 -0.80
CA GLU A 160 6.28 -23.00 -1.54
C GLU A 160 7.57 -23.10 -0.71
N HIS A 161 7.84 -22.11 0.14
CA HIS A 161 9.02 -22.07 1.02
C HIS A 161 8.75 -22.62 2.42
N ARG A 162 7.58 -23.23 2.66
CA ARG A 162 7.15 -23.83 3.93
C ARG A 162 7.20 -22.85 5.10
N VAL A 163 6.84 -21.59 4.85
CA VAL A 163 6.63 -20.59 5.89
C VAL A 163 5.14 -20.57 6.24
N PRO A 164 4.75 -20.72 7.52
CA PRO A 164 3.34 -20.59 7.92
C PRO A 164 2.78 -19.24 7.48
N VAL A 165 1.70 -19.27 6.70
CA VAL A 165 1.15 -18.08 6.07
C VAL A 165 -0.37 -18.14 5.97
N ARG A 166 -1.03 -16.99 6.03
CA ARG A 166 -2.45 -16.81 5.75
C ARG A 166 -2.65 -15.59 4.86
N PHE A 167 -3.32 -15.81 3.74
CA PHE A 167 -3.85 -14.72 2.92
C PHE A 167 -5.09 -14.14 3.60
N VAL A 168 -4.99 -12.90 4.06
CA VAL A 168 -6.10 -12.21 4.75
C VAL A 168 -6.91 -11.32 3.82
N GLY A 169 -6.42 -11.04 2.61
CA GLY A 169 -7.01 -10.07 1.69
C GLY A 169 -6.46 -8.66 1.90
N HIS A 170 -6.90 -7.73 1.05
CA HIS A 170 -6.38 -6.37 1.05
C HIS A 170 -7.42 -5.41 1.64
N PRO A 171 -7.14 -4.65 2.72
CA PRO A 171 -8.14 -3.78 3.38
C PRO A 171 -8.78 -2.75 2.46
N LEU A 172 -8.05 -2.22 1.47
CA LEU A 172 -8.65 -1.35 0.46
C LEU A 172 -9.80 -2.01 -0.32
N ALA A 173 -9.78 -3.33 -0.53
CA ALA A 173 -10.87 -4.05 -1.18
C ALA A 173 -12.09 -4.21 -0.26
N ASP A 174 -11.93 -4.10 1.06
CA ASP A 174 -13.05 -4.08 2.00
C ASP A 174 -13.70 -2.69 2.08
N ILE A 175 -12.88 -1.64 1.98
CA ILE A 175 -13.30 -0.23 2.07
C ILE A 175 -13.91 0.28 0.76
N ILE A 176 -13.29 -0.04 -0.39
CA ILE A 176 -13.75 0.44 -1.69
C ILE A 176 -15.00 -0.37 -2.11
N PRO A 177 -16.09 0.28 -2.54
CA PRO A 177 -17.28 -0.44 -2.96
C PRO A 177 -17.02 -1.26 -4.24
N LEU A 178 -17.77 -2.35 -4.39
CA LEU A 178 -17.71 -3.17 -5.61
C LEU A 178 -18.18 -2.39 -6.84
N GLU A 179 -19.08 -1.44 -6.66
CA GLU A 179 -19.55 -0.53 -7.70
C GLU A 179 -19.37 0.89 -7.19
N ALA A 180 -18.53 1.67 -7.88
CA ALA A 180 -18.30 3.06 -7.53
C ALA A 180 -19.25 3.95 -8.33
N ASP A 181 -19.95 4.84 -7.63
CA ASP A 181 -20.83 5.82 -8.26
C ASP A 181 -19.99 6.94 -8.90
N ARG A 182 -19.78 6.81 -10.22
CA ARG A 182 -19.04 7.78 -11.02
C ARG A 182 -19.75 9.14 -11.09
N GLN A 183 -21.08 9.15 -11.12
CA GLN A 183 -21.85 10.40 -11.25
C GLN A 183 -21.75 11.21 -9.96
N ALA A 184 -21.90 10.55 -8.80
CA ALA A 184 -21.72 11.17 -7.50
C ALA A 184 -20.28 11.68 -7.31
N ALA A 185 -19.27 10.90 -7.68
CA ALA A 185 -17.87 11.32 -7.60
C ALA A 185 -17.57 12.54 -8.49
N ARG A 186 -18.14 12.59 -9.71
CA ARG A 186 -18.05 13.76 -10.58
C ARG A 186 -18.75 14.98 -9.96
N GLY A 187 -19.93 14.80 -9.38
CA GLY A 187 -20.62 15.86 -8.64
C GLY A 187 -19.78 16.43 -7.50
N ALA A 188 -19.19 15.56 -6.67
CA ALA A 188 -18.33 15.96 -5.57
C ALA A 188 -17.07 16.72 -6.01
N LEU A 189 -16.57 16.44 -7.23
CA LEU A 189 -15.40 17.10 -7.82
C LEU A 189 -15.77 18.26 -8.74
N ASN A 190 -17.05 18.62 -8.88
CA ASN A 190 -17.55 19.61 -9.82
C ASN A 190 -17.10 19.35 -11.28
N LEU A 191 -17.12 18.08 -11.69
CA LEU A 191 -16.76 17.63 -13.02
C LEU A 191 -18.00 17.46 -13.92
N PRO A 192 -17.89 17.71 -15.24
CA PRO A 192 -18.97 17.48 -16.19
C PRO A 192 -19.35 15.99 -16.27
N GLN A 193 -20.65 15.73 -16.43
CA GLN A 193 -21.19 14.38 -16.52
C GLN A 193 -21.09 13.79 -17.95
N ASP A 194 -21.01 14.65 -18.96
CA ASP A 194 -21.09 14.33 -20.38
C ASP A 194 -19.72 14.37 -21.11
N GLN A 195 -18.63 14.64 -20.39
CA GLN A 195 -17.27 14.70 -20.95
C GLN A 195 -16.42 13.53 -20.47
N LEU A 196 -15.41 13.21 -21.29
CA LEU A 196 -14.36 12.25 -20.92
C LEU A 196 -13.42 12.88 -19.90
N VAL A 197 -13.14 12.15 -18.82
CA VAL A 197 -12.27 12.59 -17.73
C VAL A 197 -11.11 11.60 -17.60
N VAL A 198 -9.89 12.07 -17.81
CA VAL A 198 -8.66 11.29 -17.64
C VAL A 198 -7.95 11.71 -16.37
N ALA A 199 -7.68 10.75 -15.50
CA ALA A 199 -6.84 10.98 -14.33
C ALA A 199 -5.36 10.82 -14.71
N LEU A 200 -4.52 11.76 -14.27
CA LEU A 200 -3.07 11.70 -14.40
C LEU A 200 -2.48 11.59 -12.99
N MET A 201 -1.79 10.50 -12.69
CA MET A 201 -1.27 10.20 -11.35
C MET A 201 0.24 9.93 -11.43
N PRO A 202 1.09 10.98 -11.54
CA PRO A 202 2.52 10.84 -11.83
C PRO A 202 3.36 10.34 -10.64
N GLY A 203 2.74 10.11 -9.48
CA GLY A 203 3.37 9.53 -8.30
C GLY A 203 3.16 10.36 -7.04
N SER A 204 3.47 9.77 -5.89
CA SER A 204 3.39 10.44 -4.58
C SER A 204 4.73 11.02 -4.15
N ARG A 205 5.83 10.55 -4.74
CA ARG A 205 7.19 10.96 -4.41
C ARG A 205 7.71 12.00 -5.40
N GLY A 206 8.51 12.94 -4.92
CA GLY A 206 8.99 14.07 -5.73
C GLY A 206 9.82 13.64 -6.92
N GLY A 207 10.61 12.57 -6.78
CA GLY A 207 11.35 11.99 -7.89
C GLY A 207 10.47 11.36 -8.96
N GLU A 208 9.34 10.74 -8.59
CA GLU A 208 8.37 10.18 -9.55
C GLU A 208 7.73 11.31 -10.34
N VAL A 209 7.20 12.32 -9.65
CA VAL A 209 6.60 13.51 -10.27
C VAL A 209 7.61 14.23 -11.17
N ALA A 210 8.86 14.39 -10.74
CA ALA A 210 9.91 15.01 -11.55
C ALA A 210 10.22 14.26 -12.86
N ARG A 211 10.04 12.93 -12.90
CA ARG A 211 10.39 12.09 -14.07
C ARG A 211 9.21 11.76 -14.96
N LEU A 212 7.99 11.76 -14.41
CA LEU A 212 6.77 11.35 -15.10
C LEU A 212 5.79 12.50 -15.35
N GLY A 213 5.81 13.56 -14.53
CA GLY A 213 4.84 14.65 -14.62
C GLY A 213 4.79 15.31 -16.00
N GLU A 214 5.95 15.72 -16.52
CA GLU A 214 6.04 16.35 -17.83
C GLU A 214 5.59 15.40 -18.97
N LEU A 215 6.00 14.13 -18.90
CA LEU A 215 5.61 13.11 -19.88
C LEU A 215 4.09 12.88 -19.89
N PHE A 216 3.46 12.91 -18.71
CA PHE A 216 2.01 12.76 -18.59
C PHE A 216 1.27 13.96 -19.17
N PHE A 217 1.79 15.18 -18.96
CA PHE A 217 1.22 16.39 -19.54
C PHE A 217 1.37 16.44 -21.07
N GLU A 218 2.52 16.00 -21.61
CA GLU A 218 2.72 15.86 -23.04
C GLU A 218 1.78 14.81 -23.66
N ALA A 219 1.61 13.65 -23.02
CA ALA A 219 0.64 12.63 -23.44
C ALA A 219 -0.80 13.16 -23.39
N ALA A 220 -1.14 13.93 -22.37
CA ALA A 220 -2.44 14.59 -22.24
C ALA A 220 -2.69 15.61 -23.36
N ARG A 221 -1.67 16.37 -23.78
CA ARG A 221 -1.78 17.27 -24.94
C ARG A 221 -2.02 16.52 -26.24
N LEU A 222 -1.29 15.44 -26.49
CA LEU A 222 -1.50 14.59 -27.66
C LEU A 222 -2.94 14.04 -27.68
N LEU A 223 -3.43 13.60 -26.52
CA LEU A 223 -4.81 13.13 -26.40
C LEU A 223 -5.84 14.25 -26.63
N ARG A 224 -5.59 15.44 -26.09
CA ARG A 224 -6.45 16.62 -26.26
C ARG A 224 -6.55 17.06 -27.72
N ALA A 225 -5.44 17.03 -28.45
CA ALA A 225 -5.41 17.36 -29.88
C ALA A 225 -6.29 16.42 -30.71
N ASN A 226 -6.39 15.15 -30.32
CA ASN A 226 -7.24 14.15 -30.97
C ASN A 226 -8.68 14.12 -30.43
N ARG A 227 -8.88 14.53 -29.17
CA ARG A 227 -10.19 14.56 -28.50
C ARG A 227 -10.41 15.91 -27.78
N PRO A 228 -10.93 16.93 -28.48
CA PRO A 228 -11.11 18.29 -27.95
C PRO A 228 -12.15 18.45 -26.83
N ASN A 229 -12.75 17.38 -26.32
CA ASN A 229 -13.70 17.42 -25.20
C ASN A 229 -13.19 16.68 -23.95
N VAL A 230 -11.97 16.13 -23.97
CA VAL A 230 -11.37 15.47 -22.80
C VAL A 230 -10.91 16.49 -21.76
N ARG A 231 -11.13 16.18 -20.49
CA ARG A 231 -10.60 16.90 -19.32
C ARG A 231 -9.59 16.04 -18.57
N PHE A 232 -8.65 16.70 -17.91
CA PHE A 232 -7.62 16.05 -17.11
C PHE A 232 -7.74 16.42 -15.65
N ILE A 233 -7.51 15.46 -14.77
CA ILE A 233 -7.52 15.68 -13.32
C ILE A 233 -6.31 15.02 -12.67
N VAL A 234 -5.73 15.67 -11.66
CA VAL A 234 -4.56 15.16 -10.93
C VAL A 234 -4.83 15.23 -9.43
N PRO A 235 -4.80 14.10 -8.71
CA PRO A 235 -4.78 14.10 -7.26
C PRO A 235 -3.34 14.34 -6.77
N CYS A 236 -3.11 15.45 -6.09
CA CYS A 236 -1.84 15.82 -5.47
C CYS A 236 -1.69 15.09 -4.13
N ALA A 237 -0.65 14.27 -3.98
CA ALA A 237 -0.46 13.47 -2.76
C ALA A 237 -0.24 14.33 -1.48
N ASN A 238 0.28 15.55 -1.62
CA ASN A 238 0.46 16.53 -0.55
C ASN A 238 0.77 17.92 -1.15
N GLN A 239 0.85 18.94 -0.30
CA GLN A 239 1.12 20.32 -0.69
C GLN A 239 2.42 20.51 -1.48
N ALA A 240 3.50 19.81 -1.11
CA ALA A 240 4.77 19.91 -1.82
C ALA A 240 4.69 19.32 -3.23
N ARG A 241 3.90 18.25 -3.42
CA ARG A 241 3.62 17.68 -4.75
C ARG A 241 2.70 18.58 -5.57
N ARG A 242 1.72 19.22 -4.94
CA ARG A 242 0.90 20.25 -5.59
C ARG A 242 1.74 21.37 -6.15
N GLN A 243 2.59 21.99 -5.33
CA GLN A 243 3.48 23.07 -5.77
C GLN A 243 4.40 22.64 -6.92
N GLN A 244 4.93 21.42 -6.86
CA GLN A 244 5.76 20.86 -7.94
C GLN A 244 4.99 20.74 -9.26
N LEU A 245 3.73 20.28 -9.22
CA LEU A 245 2.88 20.16 -10.40
C LEU A 245 2.45 21.54 -10.93
N GLU A 246 2.11 22.48 -10.06
CA GLU A 246 1.80 23.86 -10.44
C GLU A 246 2.99 24.53 -11.16
N GLN A 247 4.22 24.33 -10.66
CA GLN A 247 5.43 24.81 -11.33
C GLN A 247 5.61 24.19 -12.73
N MET A 248 5.34 22.90 -12.88
CA MET A 248 5.38 22.23 -14.19
C MET A 248 4.31 22.74 -15.15
N LEU A 249 3.18 23.27 -14.65
CA LEU A 249 2.08 23.79 -15.47
C LEU A 249 2.27 25.24 -15.91
N ILE A 250 3.29 25.95 -15.42
CA ILE A 250 3.57 27.33 -15.85
C ILE A 250 3.80 27.34 -17.38
N GLY A 251 3.04 28.18 -18.08
CA GLY A 251 3.08 28.29 -19.55
C GLY A 251 2.38 27.14 -20.29
N LYS A 252 1.50 26.39 -19.61
CA LYS A 252 0.73 25.27 -20.17
C LYS A 252 -0.79 25.48 -20.07
N ASP A 253 -1.24 26.70 -20.36
CA ASP A 253 -2.64 27.13 -20.19
C ASP A 253 -3.62 26.45 -21.19
N ASP A 254 -3.09 25.79 -22.23
CA ASP A 254 -3.84 25.06 -23.24
C ASP A 254 -4.38 23.70 -22.74
N LEU A 255 -3.87 23.18 -21.62
CA LEU A 255 -4.26 21.89 -21.08
C LEU A 255 -5.39 22.04 -20.04
N PRO A 256 -6.62 21.53 -20.30
CA PRO A 256 -7.74 21.64 -19.38
C PRO A 256 -7.58 20.66 -18.20
N LEU A 257 -6.68 21.01 -17.28
CA LEU A 257 -6.25 20.18 -16.16
C LEU A 257 -6.61 20.80 -14.81
N THR A 258 -7.16 19.99 -13.90
CA THR A 258 -7.51 20.43 -12.54
C THR A 258 -6.72 19.64 -11.49
N LEU A 259 -6.09 20.34 -10.56
CA LEU A 259 -5.39 19.77 -9.42
C LEU A 259 -6.32 19.66 -8.21
N PHE A 260 -6.36 18.48 -7.58
CA PHE A 260 -7.10 18.23 -6.34
C PHE A 260 -6.13 17.87 -5.22
N ASP A 261 -6.26 18.49 -4.05
CA ASP A 261 -5.47 18.12 -2.88
C ASP A 261 -5.96 16.81 -2.28
N GLY A 262 -5.13 15.78 -2.33
CA GLY A 262 -5.51 14.42 -1.96
C GLY A 262 -6.60 13.87 -2.89
N ARG A 263 -7.69 13.38 -2.29
CA ARG A 263 -8.92 12.90 -2.97
C ARG A 263 -8.67 11.89 -4.11
N SER A 264 -7.59 11.10 -4.03
CA SER A 264 -7.24 10.09 -5.05
C SER A 264 -8.38 9.13 -5.33
N HIS A 265 -9.07 8.67 -4.28
CA HIS A 265 -10.23 7.79 -4.36
C HIS A 265 -11.39 8.39 -5.17
N GLU A 266 -11.70 9.66 -4.96
CA GLU A 266 -12.78 10.34 -5.69
C GLU A 266 -12.38 10.59 -7.14
N VAL A 267 -11.12 10.96 -7.39
CA VAL A 267 -10.56 11.09 -8.74
C VAL A 267 -10.64 9.78 -9.51
N LEU A 268 -10.24 8.66 -8.88
CA LEU A 268 -10.35 7.33 -9.47
C LEU A 268 -11.82 6.90 -9.62
N ALA A 269 -12.71 7.28 -8.71
CA ALA A 269 -14.13 7.00 -8.88
C ALA A 269 -14.76 7.77 -10.06
N ALA A 270 -14.28 8.98 -10.35
CA ALA A 270 -14.86 9.89 -11.33
C ALA A 270 -14.32 9.72 -12.77
N CYS A 271 -13.09 9.23 -12.94
CA CYS A 271 -12.43 9.17 -14.24
C CYS A 271 -12.91 8.02 -15.14
N ASP A 272 -12.66 8.16 -16.43
CA ASP A 272 -12.94 7.14 -17.45
C ASP A 272 -11.70 6.28 -17.75
N ALA A 273 -10.50 6.85 -17.62
CA ALA A 273 -9.24 6.14 -17.68
C ALA A 273 -8.18 6.85 -16.84
N VAL A 274 -7.10 6.15 -16.49
CA VAL A 274 -6.00 6.71 -15.70
C VAL A 274 -4.63 6.40 -16.31
N LEU A 275 -3.79 7.42 -16.41
CA LEU A 275 -2.35 7.27 -16.64
C LEU A 275 -1.65 7.37 -15.28
N ILE A 276 -0.99 6.30 -14.86
CA ILE A 276 -0.63 6.11 -13.44
C ILE A 276 0.82 5.66 -13.27
N ALA A 277 1.50 6.23 -12.28
CA ALA A 277 2.78 5.72 -11.85
C ALA A 277 2.63 4.35 -11.17
N SER A 278 3.67 3.50 -11.26
CA SER A 278 3.68 2.21 -10.54
C SER A 278 3.56 2.39 -9.02
N GLY A 279 2.81 1.48 -8.37
CA GLY A 279 2.67 1.42 -6.92
C GLY A 279 1.26 1.00 -6.48
N THR A 280 0.92 1.25 -5.21
CA THR A 280 -0.40 0.95 -4.62
C THR A 280 -1.55 1.61 -5.37
N ALA A 281 -1.31 2.77 -5.99
CA ALA A 281 -2.31 3.48 -6.78
C ALA A 281 -2.83 2.64 -7.97
N THR A 282 -2.02 1.72 -8.51
CA THR A 282 -2.46 0.77 -9.55
C THR A 282 -3.50 -0.23 -9.03
N LEU A 283 -3.35 -0.66 -7.77
CA LEU A 283 -4.36 -1.50 -7.11
C LEU A 283 -5.64 -0.72 -6.84
N GLU A 284 -5.54 0.52 -6.33
CA GLU A 284 -6.71 1.38 -6.13
C GLU A 284 -7.49 1.58 -7.44
N ALA A 285 -6.80 1.88 -8.54
CA ALA A 285 -7.44 2.03 -9.87
C ALA A 285 -8.16 0.75 -10.31
N MET A 286 -7.56 -0.43 -10.07
CA MET A 286 -8.19 -1.72 -10.34
C MET A 286 -9.43 -1.93 -9.47
N LEU A 287 -9.35 -1.57 -8.18
CA LEU A 287 -10.47 -1.68 -7.25
C LEU A 287 -11.62 -0.72 -7.60
N TYR A 288 -11.36 0.41 -8.25
CA TYR A 288 -12.36 1.31 -8.85
C TYR A 288 -12.80 0.92 -10.26
N LYS A 289 -12.24 -0.16 -10.82
CA LYS A 289 -12.56 -0.72 -12.14
C LYS A 289 -12.20 0.26 -13.27
N ARG A 290 -11.10 0.99 -13.08
CA ARG A 290 -10.66 2.02 -14.02
C ARG A 290 -9.65 1.48 -15.01
N PRO A 291 -9.91 1.60 -16.33
CA PRO A 291 -8.91 1.33 -17.34
C PRO A 291 -7.65 2.16 -17.05
N MET A 292 -6.47 1.55 -17.20
CA MET A 292 -5.21 2.20 -16.86
C MET A 292 -4.08 1.87 -17.83
N VAL A 293 -3.15 2.81 -17.93
CA VAL A 293 -1.80 2.63 -18.47
C VAL A 293 -0.81 2.93 -17.35
N VAL A 294 0.07 1.99 -17.05
CA VAL A 294 1.05 2.14 -15.98
C VAL A 294 2.38 2.57 -16.57
N ALA A 295 2.96 3.64 -16.05
CA ALA A 295 4.28 4.11 -16.44
C ALA A 295 5.22 4.19 -15.24
N TYR A 296 6.50 3.90 -15.43
CA TYR A 296 7.48 4.03 -14.37
C TYR A 296 8.86 4.44 -14.87
N ARG A 297 9.47 5.45 -14.23
CA ARG A 297 10.85 5.87 -14.47
C ARG A 297 11.57 6.06 -13.14
N VAL A 298 12.72 5.41 -13.00
CA VAL A 298 13.69 5.58 -11.91
C VAL A 298 15.03 6.05 -12.46
N SER A 299 16.00 6.34 -11.57
CA SER A 299 17.34 6.70 -12.02
C SER A 299 17.93 5.58 -12.90
N PRO A 300 18.69 5.89 -13.97
CA PRO A 300 19.25 4.86 -14.85
C PRO A 300 20.13 3.85 -14.11
N MET A 301 20.87 4.30 -13.08
CA MET A 301 21.67 3.42 -12.23
C MET A 301 20.79 2.47 -11.41
N THR A 302 19.74 3.01 -10.76
CA THR A 302 18.75 2.20 -10.03
C THR A 302 18.11 1.18 -10.96
N TYR A 303 17.72 1.57 -12.18
CA TYR A 303 17.11 0.67 -13.14
C TYR A 303 18.05 -0.47 -13.56
N ARG A 304 19.31 -0.17 -13.89
CA ARG A 304 20.30 -1.21 -14.27
C ARG A 304 20.51 -2.23 -13.15
N ILE A 305 20.53 -1.79 -11.90
CA ILE A 305 20.65 -2.67 -10.73
C ILE A 305 19.36 -3.48 -10.54
N ALA A 306 18.21 -2.81 -10.51
CA ALA A 306 16.90 -3.44 -10.31
C ALA A 306 16.59 -4.48 -11.39
N LYS A 307 16.86 -4.17 -12.67
CA LYS A 307 16.65 -5.08 -13.80
C LYS A 307 17.40 -6.40 -13.67
N ARG A 308 18.52 -6.44 -12.95
CA ARG A 308 19.29 -7.68 -12.68
C ARG A 308 18.78 -8.45 -11.46
N LEU A 309 18.12 -7.78 -10.52
CA LEU A 309 17.70 -8.35 -9.24
C LEU A 309 16.23 -8.75 -9.21
N VAL A 310 15.37 -8.03 -9.95
CA VAL A 310 13.93 -8.26 -10.00
C VAL A 310 13.65 -9.50 -10.85
N LYS A 311 12.92 -10.45 -10.27
CA LYS A 311 12.59 -11.74 -10.93
C LYS A 311 11.20 -11.80 -11.55
N THR A 312 10.40 -10.74 -11.44
CA THR A 312 9.04 -10.68 -11.98
C THR A 312 9.02 -9.97 -13.35
N PRO A 313 8.25 -10.48 -14.32
CA PRO A 313 8.05 -9.80 -15.61
C PRO A 313 7.12 -8.59 -15.51
N PHE A 314 6.38 -8.46 -14.40
CA PHE A 314 5.41 -7.39 -14.17
C PHE A 314 5.79 -6.56 -12.95
N PHE A 315 5.49 -5.27 -12.99
CA PHE A 315 5.69 -4.37 -11.84
C PHE A 315 4.39 -3.74 -11.31
N SER A 316 3.27 -3.83 -12.03
CA SER A 316 1.98 -3.36 -11.54
C SER A 316 1.24 -4.44 -10.76
N LEU A 317 0.52 -4.03 -9.71
CA LEU A 317 -0.26 -4.96 -8.89
C LEU A 317 -1.36 -5.70 -9.68
N PRO A 318 -2.09 -5.08 -10.63
CA PRO A 318 -3.07 -5.79 -11.45
C PRO A 318 -2.47 -6.94 -12.27
N ASN A 319 -1.30 -6.73 -12.88
CA ASN A 319 -0.64 -7.78 -13.67
C ASN A 319 -0.05 -8.89 -12.80
N LEU A 320 0.51 -8.55 -11.64
CA LEU A 320 0.97 -9.52 -10.65
C LEU A 320 -0.17 -10.40 -10.13
N LEU A 321 -1.33 -9.80 -9.84
CA LEU A 321 -2.53 -10.52 -9.43
C LEU A 321 -3.08 -11.40 -10.54
N ALA A 322 -3.08 -10.92 -11.79
CA ALA A 322 -3.56 -11.65 -12.93
C ALA A 322 -2.60 -12.76 -13.39
N GLY A 323 -1.31 -12.68 -13.03
CA GLY A 323 -0.25 -13.55 -13.54
C GLY A 323 0.02 -13.38 -15.05
N ARG A 324 -0.49 -12.30 -15.65
CA ARG A 324 -0.36 -11.97 -17.08
C ARG A 324 -0.43 -10.47 -17.29
N MET A 325 0.04 -10.00 -18.45
CA MET A 325 -0.11 -8.59 -18.84
C MET A 325 -1.59 -8.30 -19.14
N LEU A 326 -2.25 -7.68 -18.17
CA LEU A 326 -3.63 -7.23 -18.22
C LEU A 326 -3.70 -5.72 -18.50
N VAL A 327 -2.84 -4.94 -17.85
CA VAL A 327 -2.66 -3.50 -18.07
C VAL A 327 -1.30 -3.24 -18.75
N PRO A 328 -1.22 -2.30 -19.71
CA PRO A 328 0.05 -1.91 -20.29
C PRO A 328 1.01 -1.36 -19.25
N GLU A 329 2.28 -1.77 -19.35
CA GLU A 329 3.36 -1.37 -18.46
C GLU A 329 4.50 -0.74 -19.29
N LEU A 330 4.69 0.56 -19.16
CA LEU A 330 5.77 1.32 -19.81
C LEU A 330 6.88 1.61 -18.81
N ILE A 331 8.10 1.15 -19.08
CA ILE A 331 9.24 1.31 -18.16
C ILE A 331 10.41 2.02 -18.82
N GLN A 332 11.00 2.98 -18.11
CA GLN A 332 12.17 3.73 -18.54
C GLN A 332 12.03 4.44 -19.90
N ASP A 333 12.59 3.85 -20.95
CA ASP A 333 12.70 4.44 -22.29
C ASP A 333 11.43 4.16 -23.11
N ASP A 334 10.66 3.13 -22.74
CA ASP A 334 9.35 2.84 -23.32
C ASP A 334 8.28 3.85 -22.83
N ALA A 335 8.53 4.50 -21.69
CA ALA A 335 7.67 5.52 -21.11
C ALA A 335 7.81 6.86 -21.86
N THR A 336 7.32 6.90 -23.10
CA THR A 336 7.26 8.11 -23.95
C THR A 336 5.84 8.69 -23.97
N PRO A 337 5.69 10.00 -24.21
CA PRO A 337 4.36 10.62 -24.34
C PRO A 337 3.51 9.97 -25.44
N GLN A 338 4.15 9.63 -26.57
CA GLN A 338 3.50 8.99 -27.71
C GLN A 338 2.96 7.60 -27.34
N ALA A 339 3.80 6.75 -26.71
CA ALA A 339 3.37 5.42 -26.29
C ALA A 339 2.23 5.48 -25.25
N MET A 340 2.30 6.44 -24.31
CA MET A 340 1.23 6.66 -23.33
C MET A 340 -0.08 7.07 -24.03
N PHE A 341 -0.02 7.98 -24.99
CA PHE A 341 -1.17 8.39 -25.79
C PHE A 341 -1.79 7.22 -26.58
N GLU A 342 -0.96 6.47 -27.31
CA GLU A 342 -1.41 5.34 -28.14
C GLU A 342 -2.08 4.23 -27.33
N LEU A 343 -1.59 3.98 -26.11
CA LEU A 343 -2.17 2.98 -25.21
C LEU A 343 -3.40 3.49 -24.46
N LEU A 344 -3.44 4.78 -24.10
CA LEU A 344 -4.52 5.37 -23.32
C LEU A 344 -5.75 5.69 -24.18
N SER A 345 -5.55 6.17 -25.41
CA SER A 345 -6.64 6.63 -26.28
C SER A 345 -7.70 5.54 -26.55
N PRO A 346 -7.34 4.28 -26.86
CA PRO A 346 -8.34 3.21 -27.06
C PRO A 346 -9.12 2.86 -25.79
N LEU A 347 -8.54 3.05 -24.60
CA LEU A 347 -9.18 2.69 -23.33
C LEU A 347 -10.38 3.57 -22.98
N LEU A 348 -10.46 4.78 -23.54
CA LEU A 348 -11.60 5.68 -23.33
C LEU A 348 -12.88 5.21 -24.05
N GLU A 349 -12.76 4.30 -25.01
CA GLU A 349 -13.91 3.69 -25.70
C GLU A 349 -14.05 2.20 -25.39
N LYS A 350 -12.91 1.48 -25.31
CA LYS A 350 -12.86 0.01 -25.19
C LYS A 350 -12.21 -0.45 -23.88
N GLY A 351 -12.25 0.39 -22.85
CA GLY A 351 -11.66 0.10 -21.54
C GLY A 351 -12.24 -1.14 -20.85
N GLU A 352 -13.50 -1.49 -21.15
CA GLU A 352 -14.19 -2.65 -20.57
C GLU A 352 -13.48 -3.98 -20.81
N LEU A 353 -12.80 -4.13 -21.96
CA LEU A 353 -12.01 -5.33 -22.25
C LEU A 353 -10.86 -5.52 -21.27
N GLN A 354 -10.22 -4.43 -20.86
CA GLN A 354 -9.15 -4.45 -19.86
C GLN A 354 -9.72 -4.70 -18.46
N THR A 355 -10.86 -4.08 -18.13
CA THR A 355 -11.43 -4.11 -16.79
C THR A 355 -12.33 -5.32 -16.51
N ALA A 356 -12.58 -6.18 -17.51
CA ALA A 356 -13.46 -7.35 -17.41
C ALA A 356 -13.17 -8.27 -16.21
N SER A 357 -11.89 -8.41 -15.82
CA SER A 357 -11.49 -9.24 -14.66
C SER A 357 -11.34 -8.47 -13.35
N PHE A 358 -11.43 -7.13 -13.36
CA PHE A 358 -11.17 -6.29 -12.19
C PHE A 358 -12.20 -6.51 -11.08
N ALA A 359 -13.47 -6.72 -11.42
CA ALA A 359 -14.51 -7.04 -10.43
C ALA A 359 -14.25 -8.38 -9.72
N ALA A 360 -13.82 -9.40 -10.46
CA ALA A 360 -13.48 -10.71 -9.89
C ALA A 360 -12.24 -10.61 -8.98
N MET A 361 -11.20 -9.91 -9.41
CA MET A 361 -10.01 -9.67 -8.60
C MET A 361 -10.33 -8.85 -7.33
N HIS A 362 -11.18 -7.84 -7.43
CA HIS A 362 -11.64 -7.10 -6.25
C HIS A 362 -12.33 -8.04 -5.25
N LYS A 363 -13.30 -8.85 -5.70
CA LYS A 363 -13.99 -9.83 -4.82
C LYS A 363 -13.02 -10.80 -4.17
N ALA A 364 -12.00 -11.26 -4.89
CA ALA A 364 -10.98 -12.17 -4.34
C ALA A 364 -10.10 -11.52 -3.26
N LEU A 365 -9.92 -10.19 -3.28
CA LEU A 365 -9.18 -9.45 -2.26
C LEU A 365 -10.04 -8.98 -1.09
N ARG A 366 -11.36 -8.88 -1.29
CA ARG A 366 -12.35 -8.44 -0.30
C ARG A 366 -12.71 -9.57 0.65
N CYS A 367 -11.90 -9.72 1.69
CA CYS A 367 -11.93 -10.86 2.58
C CYS A 367 -12.27 -10.49 4.03
N ASN A 368 -12.65 -9.24 4.32
CA ASN A 368 -12.68 -8.69 5.67
C ASN A 368 -11.31 -8.85 6.34
N ALA A 369 -10.29 -8.24 5.73
CA ALA A 369 -8.89 -8.51 6.03
C ALA A 369 -8.51 -8.29 7.49
N SER A 370 -9.07 -7.27 8.14
CA SER A 370 -8.85 -7.03 9.57
C SER A 370 -9.46 -8.11 10.47
N GLU A 371 -10.66 -8.61 10.14
CA GLU A 371 -11.31 -9.69 10.90
C GLU A 371 -10.54 -11.01 10.72
N ARG A 372 -10.20 -11.37 9.47
CA ARG A 372 -9.37 -12.57 9.22
C ARG A 372 -8.00 -12.49 9.89
N ALA A 373 -7.38 -11.31 9.90
CA ALA A 373 -6.12 -11.11 10.60
C ALA A 373 -6.31 -11.29 12.11
N ALA A 374 -7.40 -10.79 12.70
CA ALA A 374 -7.73 -10.99 14.11
C ALA A 374 -7.94 -12.48 14.44
N ASP A 375 -8.72 -13.22 13.64
CA ASP A 375 -8.94 -14.66 13.82
C ASP A 375 -7.62 -15.44 13.86
N VAL A 376 -6.71 -15.12 12.92
CA VAL A 376 -5.40 -15.77 12.86
C VAL A 376 -4.52 -15.39 14.05
N VAL A 377 -4.56 -14.13 14.49
CA VAL A 377 -3.83 -13.68 15.68
C VAL A 377 -4.32 -14.38 16.94
N LEU A 378 -5.64 -14.54 17.11
CA LEU A 378 -6.24 -15.26 18.24
C LEU A 378 -5.85 -16.74 18.24
N HIS A 379 -5.85 -17.37 17.05
CA HIS A 379 -5.38 -18.74 16.88
C HIS A 379 -3.90 -18.88 17.24
N VAL A 380 -3.05 -17.98 16.73
CA VAL A 380 -1.62 -17.97 17.07
C VAL A 380 -1.42 -17.72 18.56
N ALA A 381 -2.21 -16.85 19.19
CA ALA A 381 -2.19 -16.61 20.64
C ALA A 381 -2.76 -17.78 21.47
N GLY A 382 -3.41 -18.76 20.84
CA GLY A 382 -3.93 -19.97 21.49
C GLY A 382 -5.18 -19.69 22.34
N ILE A 383 -5.96 -18.68 21.93
CA ILE A 383 -7.16 -18.18 22.62
C ILE A 383 -8.43 -18.45 21.76
N ALA A 384 -8.26 -18.99 20.55
CA ALA A 384 -9.34 -19.31 19.61
C ALA A 384 -10.09 -20.62 19.94
#